data_AF-A0AAP0X8J7-F1
#
_entry.id   AF-A0AAP0X8J7-F1
#
_cell.length_a   1.000
_cell.length_b   1.000
_cell.length_c   1.000
_cell.angle_alpha   90.00
_cell.angle_beta   90.00
_cell.angle_gamma   90.00
#
_symmetry.space_group_name_H-M   'P 1'
#
loop_
_entity.id
_entity.type
_entity.pdbx_description
1 polymer ?
#
loop_
_entity_poly.entity_id
_entity_poly.type
_entity_poly.pdbx_seq_one_letter_code
_entity_poly.pdbx_strand_id
1 'polypeptide(L)'
;MIGLRDADNGNVLWLTVACGSLRGAVAEWEAIRAYMEEGPAALPEPPPEEFEEGTVAFFHMARIGYRDNFPWLQYVFGFLFVQAFGGWTLPCHLSNWVNNRPRATFPKVVREWSRPLPVDQQAVPSEALVKESDEVRKAFRRGQTLLDYFKVKFAEPA
;
A
#
# COMPACT_ATOMS: atom_id res chain seq x y z
N MET A 1 -13.47 -6.69 4.38
CA MET A 1 -13.91 -8.08 4.15
C MET A 1 -14.27 -8.19 2.68
N ILE A 2 -13.68 -9.13 1.95
CA ILE A 2 -13.93 -9.37 0.52
C ILE A 2 -14.66 -10.71 0.40
N GLY A 3 -15.81 -10.73 -0.25
CA GLY A 3 -16.58 -11.94 -0.52
C GLY A 3 -16.22 -12.50 -1.90
N LEU A 4 -15.77 -13.75 -1.96
CA LEU A 4 -15.55 -14.49 -3.19
C LEU A 4 -16.64 -15.55 -3.32
N ARG A 5 -17.40 -15.54 -4.42
CA ARG A 5 -18.41 -16.56 -4.68
C ARG A 5 -17.80 -17.67 -5.53
N ASP A 6 -17.88 -18.88 -5.03
CA ASP A 6 -17.56 -20.08 -5.78
C ASP A 6 -18.59 -20.27 -6.91
N ALA A 7 -18.11 -20.36 -8.15
CA ALA A 7 -18.96 -20.45 -9.33
C ALA A 7 -19.68 -21.81 -9.43
N ASP A 8 -19.07 -22.88 -8.91
CA ASP A 8 -19.60 -24.24 -9.05
C ASP A 8 -20.61 -24.56 -7.93
N ASN A 9 -20.30 -24.13 -6.71
CA ASN A 9 -21.05 -24.51 -5.50
C ASN A 9 -21.96 -23.40 -4.97
N GLY A 10 -21.79 -22.16 -5.46
CA GLY A 10 -22.51 -20.99 -4.98
C GLY A 10 -22.11 -20.52 -3.57
N ASN A 11 -21.17 -21.21 -2.92
CA ASN A 11 -20.67 -20.87 -1.59
C ASN A 11 -19.95 -19.51 -1.59
N VAL A 12 -20.10 -18.75 -0.51
CA VAL A 12 -19.42 -17.46 -0.34
C VAL A 12 -18.28 -17.64 0.65
N LEU A 13 -17.06 -17.45 0.17
CA LEU A 13 -15.84 -17.40 0.97
C LEU A 13 -15.58 -15.95 1.37
N TRP A 14 -15.42 -15.73 2.67
CA TRP A 14 -15.12 -14.41 3.22
C TRP A 14 -13.63 -14.29 3.53
N LEU A 15 -12.96 -13.37 2.84
CA LEU A 15 -11.59 -12.97 3.15
C LEU A 15 -11.64 -11.75 4.07
N THR A 16 -11.25 -11.92 5.33
CA THR A 16 -11.08 -10.80 6.26
C THR A 16 -9.62 -10.36 6.24
N VAL A 17 -9.34 -9.28 5.51
CA VAL A 17 -8.06 -8.58 5.62
C VAL A 17 -8.13 -7.71 6.88
N ALA A 18 -7.27 -8.01 7.85
CA ALA A 18 -7.14 -7.17 9.04
C ALA A 18 -6.60 -5.81 8.61
N CYS A 19 -7.31 -4.75 8.92
CA CYS A 19 -6.86 -3.39 8.62
C CYS A 19 -6.82 -2.58 9.92
N GLY A 20 -5.71 -1.88 10.17
CA GLY A 20 -5.45 -1.21 11.45
C GLY A 20 -6.34 0.01 11.71
N SER A 21 -7.03 0.53 10.69
CA SER A 21 -7.97 1.64 10.82
C SER A 21 -8.90 1.74 9.60
N LEU A 22 -10.02 2.46 9.72
CA LEU A 22 -10.89 2.76 8.58
C LEU A 22 -10.14 3.51 7.46
N ARG A 23 -9.25 4.43 7.83
CA ARG A 23 -8.42 5.17 6.85
C ARG A 23 -7.51 4.23 6.07
N GLY A 24 -6.89 3.27 6.76
CA GLY A 24 -6.11 2.21 6.12
C GLY A 24 -6.97 1.38 5.16
N ALA A 25 -8.17 1.00 5.58
CA ALA A 25 -9.05 0.16 4.76
C ALA A 25 -9.52 0.89 3.49
N VAL A 26 -9.84 2.19 3.60
CA VAL A 26 -10.18 3.03 2.45
C VAL A 26 -8.97 3.23 1.54
N ALA A 27 -7.78 3.43 2.09
CA ALA A 27 -6.55 3.59 1.31
C ALA A 27 -6.18 2.31 0.55
N GLU A 28 -6.29 1.14 1.19
CA GLU A 28 -6.09 -0.17 0.55
C GLU A 28 -7.10 -0.39 -0.58
N TRP A 29 -8.37 -0.04 -0.36
CA TRP A 29 -9.39 -0.12 -1.40
C TRP A 29 -9.10 0.81 -2.59
N GLU A 30 -8.74 2.07 -2.32
CA GLU A 30 -8.37 3.03 -3.36
C GLU A 30 -7.13 2.58 -4.14
N ALA A 31 -6.15 1.96 -3.50
CA ALA A 31 -4.99 1.39 -4.17
C ALA A 31 -5.36 0.26 -5.13
N ILE A 32 -6.24 -0.66 -4.71
CA ILE A 32 -6.76 -1.73 -5.58
C ILE A 32 -7.52 -1.13 -6.76
N ARG A 33 -8.41 -0.16 -6.51
CA ARG A 33 -9.21 0.50 -7.54
C ARG A 33 -8.31 1.20 -8.57
N ALA A 34 -7.35 2.00 -8.11
CA ALA A 34 -6.39 2.68 -8.96
C ALA A 34 -5.56 1.70 -9.80
N TYR A 35 -5.10 0.60 -9.20
CA TYR A 35 -4.41 -0.47 -9.92
C TYR A 35 -5.28 -1.11 -11.02
N MET A 36 -6.56 -1.38 -10.72
CA MET A 36 -7.47 -2.00 -11.67
C MET A 36 -7.89 -1.07 -12.81
N GLU A 37 -8.07 0.23 -12.54
CA GLU A 37 -8.53 1.21 -13.53
C GLU A 37 -7.38 1.80 -14.37
N GLU A 38 -6.26 2.12 -13.74
CA GLU A 38 -5.18 2.92 -14.32
C GLU A 38 -3.87 2.11 -14.45
N GLY A 39 -3.83 0.90 -13.89
CA GLY A 39 -2.69 -0.01 -13.96
C GLY A 39 -1.64 0.22 -12.86
N PRO A 40 -0.52 -0.52 -12.92
CA PRO A 40 0.53 -0.46 -11.90
C PRO A 40 1.21 0.92 -11.78
N ALA A 41 1.21 1.72 -12.86
CA ALA A 41 1.81 3.04 -12.86
C ALA A 41 1.02 4.08 -12.03
N ALA A 42 -0.24 3.78 -11.68
CA ALA A 42 -1.07 4.65 -10.86
C ALA A 42 -0.87 4.46 -9.35
N LEU A 43 -0.15 3.40 -8.96
CA LEU A 43 0.20 3.19 -7.56
C LEU A 43 1.28 4.21 -7.17
N PRO A 44 1.21 4.75 -5.94
CA PRO A 44 2.27 5.62 -5.44
C PRO A 44 3.58 4.85 -5.44
N GLU A 45 4.67 5.56 -5.73
CA GLU A 45 6.00 5.00 -5.57
C GLU A 45 6.19 4.53 -4.12
N PRO A 46 6.89 3.41 -3.91
CA PRO A 46 7.23 2.98 -2.56
C PRO A 46 7.97 4.12 -1.86
N PRO A 47 7.73 4.33 -0.55
CA PRO A 47 8.43 5.36 0.19
C PRO A 47 9.95 5.11 0.08
N PRO A 48 10.76 6.17 0.04
CA PRO A 48 12.21 6.01 0.00
C PRO A 48 12.68 5.20 1.21
N GLU A 49 13.72 4.37 1.02
CA GLU A 49 14.26 3.46 2.03
C GLU A 49 14.63 4.20 3.34
N GLU A 50 14.97 5.49 3.25
CA GLU A 50 15.31 6.35 4.39
C GLU A 50 14.17 6.56 5.41
N PHE A 51 12.91 6.34 5.00
CA PHE A 51 11.73 6.48 5.85
C PHE A 51 11.11 5.13 6.23
N GLU A 52 11.74 4.02 5.84
CA GLU A 52 11.26 2.68 6.16
C GLU A 52 12.01 2.12 7.38
N GLU A 53 11.28 1.90 8.47
CA GLU A 53 11.88 1.38 9.70
C GLU A 53 12.53 0.00 9.47
N GLY A 54 13.75 -0.17 10.00
CA GLY A 54 14.50 -1.43 9.88
C GLY A 54 15.44 -1.51 8.67
N THR A 55 15.54 -0.46 7.86
CA THR A 55 16.53 -0.35 6.78
C THR A 55 17.80 0.36 7.25
N VAL A 56 18.94 0.10 6.59
CA VAL A 56 20.20 0.78 6.92
C VAL A 56 20.12 2.28 6.62
N ALA A 57 19.38 2.68 5.58
CA ALA A 57 19.16 4.07 5.21
C ALA A 57 18.43 4.85 6.31
N PHE A 58 17.36 4.29 6.88
CA PHE A 58 16.62 4.88 7.99
C PHE A 58 17.52 5.15 9.20
N PHE A 59 18.39 4.20 9.55
CA PHE A 59 19.32 4.42 10.66
C PHE A 59 20.39 5.48 10.39
N HIS A 60 20.86 5.62 9.15
CA HIS A 60 21.76 6.71 8.79
C HIS A 60 21.06 8.07 8.92
N MET A 61 19.82 8.17 8.48
CA MET A 61 18.98 9.35 8.66
C MET A 61 18.76 9.64 10.16
N ALA A 62 18.41 8.64 10.97
CA ALA A 62 18.26 8.75 12.42
C ALA A 62 19.58 9.16 13.13
N ARG A 63 20.74 8.67 12.66
CA ARG A 63 22.06 9.04 13.18
C ARG A 63 22.34 10.52 12.99
N ILE A 64 22.02 11.05 11.80
CA ILE A 64 22.18 12.48 11.50
C ILE A 64 21.28 13.29 12.43
N GLY A 65 20.00 12.92 12.53
CA GLY A 65 19.06 13.54 13.47
C GLY A 65 19.55 13.52 14.92
N TYR A 66 20.06 12.38 15.40
CA TYR A 66 20.58 12.28 16.77
C TYR A 66 21.81 13.16 16.97
N ARG A 67 22.75 13.16 16.02
CA ARG A 67 23.95 14.01 16.10
C ARG A 67 23.59 15.49 16.18
N ASP A 68 22.59 15.92 15.43
CA ASP A 68 22.23 17.33 15.31
C ASP A 68 21.39 17.81 16.51
N ASN A 69 20.72 16.90 17.23
CA ASN A 69 19.85 17.23 18.36
C ASN A 69 20.47 16.99 19.75
N PHE A 70 21.57 16.23 19.86
CA PHE A 70 22.14 15.85 21.16
C PHE A 70 23.61 16.28 21.32
N PRO A 71 24.05 16.60 22.56
CA PRO A 71 25.45 16.88 22.84
C PRO A 71 26.38 15.73 22.45
N TRP A 72 27.63 16.06 22.13
CA TRP A 72 28.60 15.09 21.59
C TRP A 72 28.78 13.83 22.47
N LEU A 73 28.81 13.97 23.80
CA LEU A 73 28.92 12.84 24.74
C LEU A 73 27.74 11.90 24.62
N GLN A 74 26.53 12.44 24.56
CA GLN A 74 25.31 11.67 24.44
C GLN A 74 25.21 11.00 23.07
N TYR A 75 25.67 11.67 22.00
CA TYR A 75 25.79 11.03 20.68
C TYR A 75 26.78 9.87 20.68
N VAL A 76 27.96 10.03 21.28
CA VAL A 76 28.98 8.97 21.32
C VAL A 76 28.52 7.77 22.17
N PHE A 77 28.07 8.01 23.41
CA PHE A 77 27.72 6.91 24.32
C PHE A 77 26.29 6.40 24.14
N GLY A 78 25.34 7.26 23.78
CA GLY A 78 23.93 6.92 23.63
C GLY A 78 23.55 6.41 22.25
N PHE A 79 24.25 6.85 21.20
CA PHE A 79 24.01 6.36 19.84
C PHE A 79 25.15 5.44 19.38
N LEU A 80 26.36 5.96 19.16
CA LEU A 80 27.43 5.18 18.51
C LEU A 80 27.82 3.92 19.29
N PHE A 81 27.97 4.01 20.61
CA PHE A 81 28.39 2.89 21.43
C PHE A 81 27.32 1.78 21.43
N VAL A 82 26.07 2.13 21.76
CA VAL A 82 24.94 1.17 21.73
C VAL A 82 24.84 0.50 20.37
N GLN A 83 24.98 1.28 19.30
CA GLN A 83 24.87 0.77 17.94
C GLN A 83 26.05 -0.12 17.52
N ALA A 84 27.28 0.21 17.93
CA ALA A 84 28.45 -0.61 17.63
C ALA A 84 28.39 -1.97 18.33
N PHE A 85 28.00 -1.99 19.62
CA PHE A 85 27.89 -3.23 20.39
C PHE A 85 26.64 -4.03 20.09
N GLY A 86 25.55 -3.37 19.69
CA GLY A 86 24.31 -4.02 19.27
C GLY A 86 24.42 -4.68 17.88
N GLY A 87 25.40 -4.28 17.05
CA GLY A 87 25.62 -4.86 15.72
C GLY A 87 24.41 -4.74 14.79
N TRP A 88 23.55 -3.73 14.99
CA TRP A 88 22.22 -3.62 14.37
C TRP A 88 22.24 -3.57 12.82
N THR A 89 23.36 -3.15 12.22
CA THR A 89 23.51 -3.16 10.75
C THR A 89 23.40 -4.56 10.17
N LEU A 90 23.87 -5.58 10.92
CA LEU A 90 23.85 -6.97 10.48
C LEU A 90 22.42 -7.51 10.32
N PRO A 91 21.51 -7.38 11.30
CA PRO A 91 20.09 -7.68 11.12
C PRO A 91 19.45 -6.99 9.91
N CYS A 92 19.76 -5.70 9.66
CA CYS A 92 19.20 -4.98 8.51
C CYS A 92 19.67 -5.55 7.18
N HIS A 93 20.97 -5.82 7.03
CA HIS A 93 21.50 -6.46 5.82
C HIS A 93 20.96 -7.88 5.64
N LEU A 94 20.81 -8.63 6.73
CA LEU A 94 20.24 -9.98 6.68
C LEU A 94 18.76 -9.94 6.27
N SER A 95 17.98 -9.02 6.83
CA SER A 95 16.58 -8.79 6.45
C SER A 95 16.47 -8.44 4.98
N ASN A 96 17.27 -7.47 4.50
CA ASN A 96 17.27 -7.07 3.10
C ASN A 96 17.65 -8.24 2.17
N TRP A 97 18.64 -9.03 2.56
CA TRP A 97 19.03 -10.22 1.80
C TRP A 97 17.93 -11.29 1.78
N VAL A 98 17.27 -11.57 2.91
CA VAL A 98 16.14 -12.50 3.00
C VAL A 98 14.97 -12.03 2.14
N ASN A 99 14.62 -10.74 2.22
CA ASN A 99 13.50 -10.16 1.50
C ASN A 99 13.72 -10.14 -0.02
N ASN A 100 14.97 -9.94 -0.46
CA ASN A 100 15.36 -9.95 -1.87
C ASN A 100 15.71 -11.34 -2.42
N ARG A 101 15.59 -12.40 -1.62
CA ARG A 101 15.75 -13.74 -2.17
C ARG A 101 14.67 -14.00 -3.24
N PRO A 102 15.01 -14.71 -4.32
CA PRO A 102 14.02 -15.17 -5.27
C PRO A 102 12.96 -15.97 -4.51
N ARG A 103 11.75 -15.42 -4.39
CA ARG A 103 10.62 -16.15 -3.82
C ARG A 103 10.32 -17.31 -4.75
N ALA A 104 9.98 -18.47 -4.17
CA ALA A 104 9.55 -19.62 -4.95
C ALA A 104 8.46 -19.15 -5.93
N THR A 105 8.67 -19.41 -7.22
CA THR A 105 7.70 -19.01 -8.24
C THR A 105 6.39 -19.73 -7.95
N PHE A 106 5.27 -19.05 -8.19
CA PHE A 106 3.96 -19.67 -8.09
C PHE A 106 3.89 -20.98 -8.92
N PRO A 107 3.16 -22.01 -8.44
CA PRO A 107 2.95 -23.23 -9.20
C PRO A 107 2.47 -22.95 -10.62
N LYS A 108 2.80 -23.82 -11.59
CA LYS A 108 2.43 -23.62 -13.01
C LYS A 108 0.94 -23.36 -13.20
N VAL A 109 0.10 -24.12 -12.49
CA VAL A 109 -1.35 -23.95 -12.46
C VAL A 109 -1.73 -22.52 -12.10
N VAL A 110 -1.12 -21.96 -11.04
CA VAL A 110 -1.34 -20.57 -10.61
C VAL A 110 -0.94 -19.56 -11.67
N ARG A 111 0.21 -19.75 -12.30
CA ARG A 111 0.67 -18.86 -13.36
C ARG A 111 -0.23 -18.90 -14.60
N GLU A 112 -0.83 -20.05 -14.90
CA GLU A 112 -1.72 -20.22 -16.04
C GLU A 112 -3.06 -19.53 -15.81
N TRP A 113 -3.70 -19.70 -14.64
CA TRP A 113 -4.94 -19.00 -14.32
C TRP A 113 -4.76 -17.52 -13.96
N SER A 114 -3.53 -17.10 -13.63
CA SER A 114 -3.19 -15.68 -13.39
C SER A 114 -2.83 -14.92 -14.67
N ARG A 115 -2.91 -15.54 -15.86
CA ARG A 115 -2.68 -14.80 -17.12
C ARG A 115 -3.79 -13.77 -17.32
N PRO A 116 -3.47 -12.58 -17.89
CA PRO A 116 -4.49 -11.61 -18.20
C PRO A 116 -5.52 -12.20 -19.15
N LEU A 117 -6.79 -11.82 -18.94
CA LEU A 117 -7.87 -12.21 -19.83
C LEU A 117 -7.60 -11.67 -21.25
N PRO A 118 -7.99 -12.42 -22.30
CA PRO A 118 -8.01 -11.91 -23.67
C PRO A 118 -8.74 -10.57 -23.75
N VAL A 119 -8.26 -9.65 -24.59
CA VAL A 119 -8.78 -8.26 -24.66
C VAL A 119 -10.28 -8.23 -25.00
N ASP A 120 -10.75 -9.19 -25.78
CA ASP A 120 -12.15 -9.41 -26.12
C ASP A 120 -13.05 -9.80 -24.94
N GLN A 121 -12.47 -10.37 -23.87
CA GLN A 121 -13.18 -10.78 -22.65
C GLN A 121 -13.03 -9.78 -21.51
N GLN A 122 -12.22 -8.73 -21.69
CA GLN A 122 -12.05 -7.70 -20.66
C GLN A 122 -13.32 -6.85 -20.58
N ALA A 123 -13.92 -6.81 -19.39
CA ALA A 123 -15.06 -5.94 -19.14
C ALA A 123 -14.60 -4.47 -19.22
N VAL A 124 -15.29 -3.68 -20.04
CA VAL A 124 -15.09 -2.24 -20.12
C VAL A 124 -16.02 -1.57 -19.10
N PRO A 125 -15.57 -0.54 -18.35
CA PRO A 125 -16.44 0.21 -17.45
C PRO A 125 -17.64 0.77 -18.21
N SER A 126 -18.82 0.68 -17.58
CA SER A 126 -20.05 1.21 -18.16
C SER A 126 -19.99 2.73 -18.29
N GLU A 127 -20.72 3.30 -19.26
CA GLU A 127 -20.75 4.76 -19.47
C GLU A 127 -21.22 5.52 -18.21
N ALA A 128 -22.19 4.95 -17.48
CA ALA A 128 -22.64 5.49 -16.19
C ALA A 128 -21.50 5.54 -15.15
N LEU A 129 -20.69 4.48 -15.07
CA LEU A 129 -19.56 4.42 -14.13
C LEU A 129 -18.48 5.43 -14.50
N VAL A 130 -18.16 5.57 -15.80
CA VAL A 130 -17.19 6.56 -16.28
C VAL A 130 -17.63 7.98 -15.91
N LYS A 131 -18.92 8.29 -16.12
CA LYS A 131 -19.49 9.60 -15.77
C LYS A 131 -19.42 9.89 -14.28
N GLU A 132 -19.78 8.91 -13.45
CA GLU A 132 -19.70 9.00 -11.98
C GLU A 132 -18.25 9.23 -11.50
N SER A 133 -17.30 8.45 -12.03
CA SER A 133 -15.87 8.62 -11.73
C SER A 133 -15.37 10.02 -12.09
N ASP A 134 -15.81 10.58 -13.20
CA ASP A 134 -15.46 11.95 -13.61
C ASP A 134 -16.05 13.02 -12.67
N GLU A 135 -17.26 12.83 -12.17
CA GLU A 135 -17.87 13.72 -11.17
C GLU A 135 -17.11 13.70 -9.85
N VAL A 136 -16.76 12.51 -9.35
CA VAL A 136 -15.96 12.35 -8.12
C VAL A 136 -14.57 12.98 -8.28
N ARG A 137 -13.88 12.73 -9.40
CA ARG A 137 -12.59 13.36 -9.71
C ARG A 137 -12.67 14.88 -9.76
N LYS A 138 -13.77 15.45 -10.28
CA LYS A 138 -14.01 16.91 -10.23
C LYS A 138 -14.20 17.41 -8.80
N ALA A 139 -14.91 16.68 -7.95
CA ALA A 139 -15.07 17.03 -6.53
C ALA A 139 -13.73 17.03 -5.78
N PHE A 140 -12.89 16.03 -6.01
CA PHE A 140 -11.55 15.94 -5.40
C PHE A 140 -10.63 17.07 -5.84
N ARG A 141 -10.66 17.47 -7.11
CA ARG A 141 -9.92 18.64 -7.60
C ARG A 141 -10.34 19.95 -6.92
N ARG A 142 -11.55 20.02 -6.36
CA ARG A 142 -12.04 21.17 -5.57
C ARG A 142 -11.70 21.06 -4.08
N GLY A 143 -10.97 20.03 -3.66
CA GLY A 143 -10.59 19.79 -2.27
C GLY A 143 -11.69 19.14 -1.41
N GLN A 144 -12.77 18.64 -2.01
CA GLN A 144 -13.82 17.91 -1.29
C GLN A 144 -13.32 16.50 -0.94
N THR A 145 -13.64 16.01 0.26
CA THR A 145 -13.36 14.61 0.61
C THR A 145 -14.41 13.67 0.02
N LEU A 146 -14.09 12.37 -0.10
CA LEU A 146 -15.04 11.33 -0.56
C LEU A 146 -16.32 11.34 0.29
N LEU A 147 -16.19 11.50 1.61
CA LEU A 147 -17.32 11.53 2.52
C LEU A 147 -18.19 12.78 2.34
N ASP A 148 -17.58 13.93 2.07
CA ASP A 148 -18.33 15.16 1.81
C ASP A 148 -19.11 15.07 0.50
N TYR A 149 -18.50 14.52 -0.56
CA TYR A 149 -19.15 14.32 -1.84
C TYR A 149 -20.41 13.44 -1.71
N PHE A 150 -20.31 12.28 -1.06
CA PHE A 150 -21.44 11.38 -0.91
C PHE A 150 -22.51 11.88 0.06
N LYS A 151 -22.14 12.65 1.09
CA LYS A 151 -23.14 13.33 1.94
C LYS A 151 -23.97 14.32 1.13
N VAL A 152 -23.36 15.09 0.24
CA VAL A 152 -24.08 16.06 -0.59
C VAL A 152 -24.94 15.36 -1.64
N LYS A 153 -24.42 14.31 -2.28
CA LYS A 153 -25.11 13.61 -3.37
C LYS A 153 -26.34 12.82 -2.90
N PHE A 154 -26.28 12.25 -1.69
CA PHE A 154 -27.35 11.43 -1.12
C PHE A 154 -28.11 12.13 0.02
N ALA A 155 -27.93 13.44 0.22
CA ALA A 155 -28.80 14.19 1.11
C ALA A 155 -30.22 14.18 0.53
N GLU A 156 -31.21 13.75 1.34
CA GLU A 156 -32.61 13.87 0.94
C GLU A 156 -32.96 15.34 0.70
N PRO A 157 -33.69 15.66 -0.38
CA PRO A 157 -34.20 17.01 -0.57
C PRO A 157 -35.19 17.31 0.57
N ALA A 158 -34.95 18.43 1.27
CA ALA A 158 -35.82 18.95 2.32
C ALA A 158 -37.21 19.35 1.77
#